data_AF-A0A5B1CQ05-F1
#
_entry.id   AF-A0A5B1CQ05-F1
#
_cell.length_a   1.000
_cell.length_b   1.000
_cell.length_c   1.000
_cell.angle_alpha   90.00
_cell.angle_beta   90.00
_cell.angle_gamma   90.00
#
_symmetry.space_group_name_H-M   'P 1'
#
loop_
_entity.id
_entity.type
_entity.pdbx_description
1 polymer ?
#
loop_
_entity_poly.entity_id
_entity_poly.type
_entity_poly.pdbx_seq_one_letter_code
_entity_poly.pdbx_strand_id
1 'polypeptide(L)' 'MAENKKDTAPLNHTPCNQCGKPVDDRAPACPNCGGKIYVEHPADITPTKHEQIPMNKRNL' A
#
# COMPACT_ATOMS: atom_id res chain seq x y z
N MET A 1 10.49 -14.15 17.01
CA MET A 1 10.20 -14.38 15.58
C MET A 1 9.31 -13.22 15.14
N ALA A 2 9.72 -12.38 14.20
CA ALA A 2 8.94 -11.21 13.81
C ALA A 2 7.69 -11.66 13.04
N GLU A 3 6.52 -11.52 13.65
CA GLU A 3 5.23 -11.86 13.06
C GLU A 3 4.98 -10.97 11.84
N ASN A 4 4.99 -11.58 10.66
CA ASN A 4 4.62 -10.96 9.40
C ASN A 4 3.10 -10.74 9.41
N LYS A 5 2.68 -9.63 10.04
CA LYS A 5 1.28 -9.17 10.02
C LYS A 5 0.97 -8.82 8.57
N LYS A 6 0.30 -9.73 7.88
CA LYS A 6 -0.22 -9.49 6.53
C LYS A 6 -1.19 -8.31 6.65
N ASP A 7 -0.78 -7.16 6.15
CA ASP A 7 -1.61 -5.97 6.05
C ASP A 7 -2.85 -6.35 5.21
N THR A 8 -3.99 -6.48 5.86
CA THR A 8 -5.28 -6.81 5.23
C THR A 8 -6.05 -5.57 4.79
N ALA A 9 -5.40 -4.39 4.81
CA ALA A 9 -5.99 -3.17 4.31
C ALA A 9 -6.27 -3.31 2.80
N PRO A 10 -7.42 -2.82 2.30
CA PRO A 10 -7.71 -2.85 0.87
C PRO A 10 -6.65 -2.04 0.10
N LEU A 11 -6.02 -2.68 -0.89
CA LEU A 11 -5.08 -2.02 -1.79
C LEU A 11 -5.83 -1.10 -2.75
N ASN A 12 -5.28 0.09 -3.00
CA ASN A 12 -5.82 0.97 -4.03
C ASN A 12 -5.35 0.46 -5.39
N HIS A 13 -6.18 0.67 -6.42
CA HIS A 13 -5.84 0.33 -7.80
C HIS A 13 -5.62 1.60 -8.63
N THR A 14 -4.56 1.60 -9.44
CA THR A 14 -4.22 2.67 -10.37
C THR A 14 -4.01 2.10 -11.77
N PRO A 15 -4.32 2.82 -12.86
CA PRO A 15 -4.03 2.34 -14.22
C PRO A 15 -2.51 2.33 -14.50
N CYS A 16 -2.01 1.21 -15.02
CA CYS A 16 -0.62 1.11 -15.47
C CYS A 16 -0.34 2.09 -16.61
N ASN A 17 0.71 2.90 -16.49
CA ASN A 17 1.16 3.86 -17.51
C ASN A 17 1.63 3.22 -18.83
N GLN A 18 1.90 1.91 -18.85
CA GLN A 18 2.37 1.19 -20.04
C GLN A 18 1.25 0.48 -20.79
N CYS A 19 0.34 -0.21 -20.08
CA CYS A 19 -0.70 -1.04 -20.71
C CYS A 19 -2.14 -0.62 -20.38
N GLY A 20 -2.33 0.37 -19.51
CA GLY A 20 -3.64 0.90 -19.10
C GLY A 20 -4.46 -0.03 -18.20
N LYS A 21 -4.00 -1.25 -17.90
CA LYS A 21 -4.71 -2.17 -17.00
C LYS A 21 -4.57 -1.74 -15.53
N PRO A 22 -5.60 -2.01 -14.69
CA PRO A 22 -5.53 -1.73 -13.26
C PRO A 22 -4.42 -2.56 -12.61
N VAL A 23 -3.66 -1.92 -11.73
CA VAL A 23 -2.61 -2.52 -10.91
C VAL A 23 -2.69 -1.97 -9.50
N ASP A 24 -2.26 -2.76 -8.52
CA ASP A 24 -2.15 -2.28 -7.15
C ASP A 24 -1.13 -1.14 -7.06
N ASP A 25 -1.43 -0.10 -6.28
CA ASP A 25 -0.54 1.06 -6.10
C ASP A 25 0.81 0.66 -5.46
N ARG A 26 0.82 -0.46 -4.73
CA ARG A 26 2.00 -1.02 -4.07
C ARG A 26 2.75 -2.07 -4.90
N ALA A 27 2.26 -2.41 -6.09
CA ALA A 27 2.90 -3.41 -6.93
C ALA A 27 4.22 -2.85 -7.50
N PRO A 28 5.37 -3.53 -7.35
CA PRO A 28 6.64 -3.05 -7.91
C PRO A 28 6.68 -3.11 -9.45
N ALA A 29 5.81 -3.92 -10.05
CA ALA A 29 5.65 -4.04 -11.50
C ALA A 29 4.22 -4.43 -11.86
N CYS A 30 3.79 -4.06 -13.06
CA CYS A 30 2.49 -4.45 -13.59
C CYS A 30 2.48 -5.97 -13.87
N PRO A 31 1.57 -6.77 -13.26
CA PRO A 31 1.49 -8.21 -13.52
C PRO A 31 1.01 -8.55 -14.94
N ASN A 32 0.44 -7.57 -15.65
CA ASN A 32 -0.09 -7.79 -16.99
C ASN A 32 0.94 -7.58 -18.11
N CYS A 33 1.84 -6.60 -17.96
CA CYS A 33 2.80 -6.25 -19.01
C CYS A 33 4.27 -6.25 -18.57
N GLY A 34 4.54 -6.39 -17.26
CA GLY A 34 5.89 -6.33 -16.71
C GLY A 34 6.48 -4.91 -16.61
N GLY A 35 5.72 -3.88 -16.97
CA GLY A 35 6.13 -2.48 -16.83
C GLY A 35 6.43 -2.12 -15.37
N LYS A 36 7.54 -1.43 -15.12
CA LYS A 36 7.93 -1.02 -13.77
C LYS A 36 6.98 0.07 -13.29
N ILE A 37 6.32 -0.15 -12.17
CA ILE A 37 5.51 0.86 -11.49
C ILE A 37 6.46 1.50 -10.48
N TYR A 38 6.95 2.70 -10.79
CA TYR A 38 7.90 3.39 -9.92
C TYR A 38 7.15 3.88 -8.68
N VAL A 39 7.40 3.24 -7.54
CA VAL A 39 6.95 3.72 -6.23
C VAL A 39 8.16 4.39 -5.61
N GLU A 40 8.28 5.71 -5.81
CA GLU A 40 9.41 6.53 -5.35
C GLU A 40 9.67 6.40 -3.84
N HIS A 41 8.61 6.13 -3.07
CA HIS A 41 8.67 5.79 -1.66
C HIS A 41 7.68 4.67 -1.33
N PRO A 42 8.08 3.38 -1.25
CA PRO A 42 7.18 2.31 -0.83
C PRO A 42 6.68 2.46 0.62
N ALA A 43 7.19 3.45 1.35
CA ALA A 43 6.82 3.78 2.72
C ALA A 43 5.92 5.03 2.86
N ASP A 44 5.63 5.76 1.77
CA ASP A 44 4.57 6.77 1.78
C ASP A 44 3.24 6.06 1.54
N ILE A 45 2.89 5.22 2.51
CA ILE A 45 1.51 4.90 2.80
C ILE A 45 0.78 6.24 2.86
N THR A 46 0.06 6.57 1.78
CA THR A 46 -1.00 7.59 1.79
C THR A 46 -1.61 7.57 3.19
N PRO A 47 -1.72 8.70 3.91
CA PRO A 47 -2.32 8.69 5.24
C PRO A 47 -3.69 8.05 5.07
N THR A 48 -3.82 6.81 5.51
CA THR A 48 -5.12 6.19 5.59
C THR A 48 -5.91 7.17 6.42
N LYS A 49 -7.09 7.59 5.95
CA LYS A 49 -8.06 8.36 6.73
C LYS A 49 -8.58 7.53 7.93
N HIS A 50 -7.74 6.68 8.49
CA HIS A 50 -7.91 6.10 9.80
C HIS A 50 -7.74 7.22 10.82
N GLU A 51 -8.76 7.40 11.63
CA GLU A 51 -8.66 8.22 12.83
C GLU A 51 -7.47 7.71 13.65
N GLN A 52 -6.57 8.63 14.01
CA GLN A 52 -5.42 8.28 14.82
C GLN A 52 -5.95 7.77 16.16
N ILE A 53 -5.72 6.50 16.45
CA ILE A 53 -6.05 5.93 17.76
C ILE A 53 -5.22 6.72 18.78
N PRO A 54 -5.84 7.38 19.78
CA PRO A 54 -5.10 8.17 20.75
C PRO A 54 -4.09 7.28 21.45
N MET A 55 -2.81 7.60 21.30
CA MET A 55 -1.74 6.91 22.00
C MET A 55 -1.95 7.13 23.50
N ASN A 56 -2.00 6.01 24.23
CA ASN A 56 -1.94 5.92 25.70
C ASN A 56 -3.29 6.05 26.46
N LYS A 57 -4.06 4.96 26.50
CA LYS A 57 -4.79 4.56 27.71
C LYS A 57 -4.10 3.35 28.35
N ARG A 58 -2.94 3.59 28.96
CA ARG A 58 -2.40 2.73 30.02
C ARG A 58 -3.21 3.04 31.27
N ASN A 59 -4.27 2.26 31.48
CA ASN A 59 -5.15 2.42 32.63
C ASN A 59 -4.36 2.21 33.93
N LEU A 60 -4.51 3.19 34.83
CA LEU A 60 -4.21 3.13 36.27
C LEU A 60 -4.94 1.95 36.92
#